data_AF-C1DZD0-F1
#
_entry.id   AF-C1DZD0-F1
#
_cell.length_a   1.000
_cell.length_b   1.000
_cell.length_c   1.000
_cell.angle_alpha   90.00
_cell.angle_beta   90.00
_cell.angle_gamma   90.00
#
_symmetry.space_group_name_H-M   'P 1'
#
loop_
_entity.id
_entity.type
_entity.pdbx_description
1 polymer ?
#
loop_
_entity_poly.entity_id
_entity_poly.type
_entity_poly.pdbx_seq_one_letter_code
_entity_poly.pdbx_strand_id
1 'polypeptide(L)'
;MAATIASSSFVGARVTSRPKVAVRTSTRGALTVLAGKIEESALMAKYPDGGPVFAVSIDCHMGTNSTGLVMKEGDEGRPVVTMVRPGGTAKNKVKVGDVCLATSFTELVNDPTNTTMKWGTPQTGWFDTEGESYAAAICAMETNSTSLDMIMFRPE
;
A
#
# COMPACT_ATOMS: atom_id res chain seq x y z
N MET A 1 45.31 -3.46 -61.54
CA MET A 1 44.54 -4.29 -60.59
C MET A 1 44.32 -3.50 -59.31
N ALA A 2 43.18 -3.71 -58.67
CA ALA A 2 42.74 -3.23 -57.36
C ALA A 2 42.35 -1.74 -57.24
N ALA A 3 41.03 -1.54 -57.25
CA ALA A 3 40.33 -0.36 -56.77
C ALA A 3 40.55 -0.17 -55.26
N THR A 4 40.56 1.08 -54.79
CA THR A 4 40.33 1.39 -53.38
C THR A 4 39.25 2.45 -53.30
N ILE A 5 38.08 2.00 -52.86
CA ILE A 5 36.87 2.76 -52.63
C ILE A 5 37.11 3.60 -51.36
N ALA A 6 37.07 4.92 -51.48
CA ALA A 6 37.07 5.81 -50.33
C ALA A 6 35.68 5.77 -49.68
N SER A 7 35.56 4.95 -48.65
CA SER A 7 34.33 4.73 -47.88
C SER A 7 34.26 5.68 -46.68
N SER A 8 33.13 6.38 -46.56
CA SER A 8 32.56 6.99 -45.33
C SER A 8 33.32 8.19 -44.74
N SER A 9 32.66 9.24 -44.25
CA SER A 9 31.55 9.16 -43.31
C SER A 9 30.71 10.45 -43.28
N PHE A 10 29.42 10.22 -43.06
CA PHE A 10 28.37 11.20 -42.85
C PHE A 10 28.64 11.98 -41.56
N VAL A 11 28.79 13.31 -41.63
CA VAL A 11 28.84 14.16 -40.43
C VAL A 11 27.41 14.31 -39.92
N GLY A 12 26.94 13.31 -39.17
CA GLY A 12 25.68 13.37 -38.45
C GLY A 12 25.74 14.46 -37.39
N ALA A 13 24.86 15.46 -37.51
CA ALA A 13 24.65 16.47 -36.48
C ALA A 13 24.31 15.78 -35.15
N ARG A 14 25.18 15.91 -34.15
CA ARG A 14 24.90 15.45 -32.79
C ARG A 14 23.86 16.37 -32.17
N VAL A 15 22.60 15.93 -32.14
CA VAL A 15 21.58 16.54 -31.30
C VAL A 15 21.96 16.27 -29.85
N THR A 16 22.46 17.30 -29.17
CA THR A 16 22.67 17.25 -27.72
C THR A 16 21.30 17.36 -27.04
N SER A 17 20.60 16.24 -26.89
CA SER A 17 19.49 16.17 -25.94
C SER A 17 20.09 16.18 -24.54
N ARG A 18 20.00 17.34 -23.86
CA ARG A 18 20.22 17.36 -22.41
C ARG A 18 19.18 16.43 -21.81
N PRO A 19 19.55 15.37 -21.06
CA PRO A 19 18.56 14.67 -20.28
C PRO A 19 18.03 15.69 -19.28
N LYS A 20 16.75 16.07 -19.40
CA LYS A 20 16.01 16.60 -18.26
C LYS A 20 16.06 15.48 -17.23
N VAL A 21 17.02 15.55 -16.30
CA VAL A 21 16.96 14.81 -15.06
C VAL A 21 15.70 15.35 -14.40
N ALA A 22 14.59 14.66 -14.62
CA ALA A 22 13.40 14.84 -13.82
C ALA A 22 13.85 14.53 -12.41
N VAL A 23 14.07 15.60 -11.64
CA VAL A 23 14.15 15.51 -10.20
C VAL A 23 12.82 14.89 -9.79
N ARG A 24 12.82 13.56 -9.65
CA ARG A 24 11.75 12.86 -8.96
C ARG A 24 11.88 13.35 -7.53
N THR A 25 11.15 14.41 -7.22
CA THR A 25 10.81 14.79 -5.85
C THR A 25 9.91 13.68 -5.32
N SER A 26 10.50 12.49 -5.07
CA SER A 26 9.90 11.45 -4.26
C SER A 26 10.07 11.88 -2.82
N THR A 27 9.44 12.98 -2.43
CA THR A 27 9.07 13.22 -1.05
C THR A 27 7.88 12.31 -0.74
N ARG A 28 8.09 10.99 -0.83
CA ARG A 28 7.38 10.11 0.11
C ARG A 28 8.05 10.43 1.43
N GLY A 29 7.55 11.47 2.10
CA GLY A 29 7.88 11.70 3.50
C GLY A 29 7.71 10.35 4.20
N ALA A 30 8.65 9.99 5.06
CA ALA A 30 8.52 8.81 5.88
C ALA A 30 7.24 8.98 6.72
N LEU A 31 6.11 8.53 6.18
CA LEU A 31 4.87 8.35 6.90
C LEU A 31 5.15 7.15 7.79
N THR A 32 5.86 7.40 8.89
CA THR A 32 5.79 6.50 10.03
C THR A 32 4.33 6.53 10.44
N VAL A 33 3.67 5.37 10.44
CA VAL A 33 2.34 5.20 11.01
C VAL A 33 2.47 5.54 12.50
N LEU A 34 2.36 6.83 12.83
CA LEU A 34 2.35 7.37 14.20
C LEU A 34 0.92 7.34 14.75
N ALA A 35 0.16 6.36 14.32
CA ALA A 35 -1.20 6.19 14.72
C ALA A 35 -1.25 5.47 16.06
N GLY A 36 -2.20 5.86 16.91
CA GLY A 36 -2.45 5.11 18.13
C GLY A 36 -2.75 3.66 17.79
N LYS A 37 -1.85 2.76 18.17
CA LYS A 37 -2.09 1.32 18.09
C LYS A 37 -3.35 1.02 18.91
N ILE A 38 -4.37 0.50 18.25
CA ILE A 38 -5.61 0.11 18.92
C ILE A 38 -5.62 -1.42 19.02
N GLU A 39 -6.08 -1.92 20.16
CA GLU A 39 -6.30 -3.34 20.37
C GLU A 39 -7.49 -3.82 19.53
N GLU A 40 -7.37 -5.00 18.94
CA GLU A 40 -8.41 -5.59 18.08
C GLU A 40 -9.79 -5.65 18.76
N SER A 41 -9.81 -5.97 20.06
CA SER A 41 -11.04 -6.06 20.84
C SER A 41 -11.77 -4.72 20.97
N ALA A 42 -11.04 -3.60 21.05
CA ALA A 42 -11.62 -2.27 21.10
C ALA A 42 -12.21 -1.87 19.73
N LEU A 43 -11.55 -2.27 18.64
CA LEU A 43 -12.04 -2.04 17.29
C LEU A 43 -13.28 -2.86 16.96
N MET A 44 -13.31 -4.13 17.35
CA MET A 44 -14.48 -4.98 17.17
C MET A 44 -15.65 -4.54 18.06
N ALA A 45 -15.38 -3.93 19.22
CA ALA A 45 -16.42 -3.32 20.04
C ALA A 45 -16.98 -2.03 19.40
N LYS A 46 -16.12 -1.25 18.73
CA LYS A 46 -16.50 -0.01 18.02
C LYS A 46 -17.24 -0.29 16.71
N TYR A 47 -16.80 -1.29 15.97
CA TYR A 47 -17.34 -1.72 14.68
C TYR A 47 -17.73 -3.20 14.77
N PRO A 48 -18.89 -3.51 15.40
CA PRO A 48 -19.31 -4.89 15.57
C PRO A 48 -19.62 -5.53 14.22
N ASP A 49 -19.16 -6.78 14.06
CA ASP A 49 -19.46 -7.58 12.87
C ASP A 49 -20.96 -7.89 12.80
N GLY A 50 -21.58 -7.58 11.66
CA GLY A 50 -23.01 -7.74 11.46
C GLY A 50 -23.66 -6.60 10.69
N GLY A 51 -24.61 -6.95 9.82
CA GLY A 51 -25.29 -5.99 8.95
C GLY A 51 -24.34 -5.45 7.87
N PRO A 52 -24.14 -4.13 7.76
CA PRO A 52 -23.28 -3.54 6.74
C PRO A 52 -21.79 -3.59 7.08
N VAL A 53 -21.40 -3.88 8.32
CA VAL A 53 -20.00 -3.99 8.75
C VAL A 53 -19.54 -5.44 8.74
N PHE A 54 -18.35 -5.70 8.19
CA PHE A 54 -17.75 -7.03 8.15
C PHE A 54 -16.23 -6.99 8.22
N ALA A 55 -15.63 -8.02 8.81
CA ALA A 55 -14.17 -8.20 8.82
C ALA A 55 -13.71 -9.05 7.62
N VAL A 56 -12.54 -8.73 7.07
CA VAL A 56 -11.95 -9.44 5.93
C VAL A 56 -10.45 -9.61 6.13
N SER A 57 -9.95 -10.81 5.82
CA SER A 57 -8.52 -11.10 5.74
C SER A 57 -8.13 -11.35 4.28
N ILE A 58 -7.13 -10.63 3.78
CA ILE A 58 -6.65 -10.72 2.39
C ILE A 58 -5.19 -11.14 2.39
N ASP A 59 -4.85 -12.13 1.57
CA ASP A 59 -3.48 -12.59 1.42
C ASP A 59 -2.63 -11.55 0.66
N CYS A 60 -1.55 -11.08 1.27
CA CYS A 60 -0.61 -10.13 0.68
C CYS A 60 0.83 -10.65 0.65
N HIS A 61 1.04 -11.98 0.66
CA HIS A 61 2.38 -12.59 0.65
C HIS A 61 3.26 -12.14 -0.53
N MET A 62 2.64 -11.85 -1.68
CA MET A 62 3.32 -11.34 -2.89
C MET A 62 3.34 -9.79 -2.95
N GLY A 63 3.14 -9.13 -1.80
CA GLY A 63 3.07 -7.69 -1.63
C GLY A 63 1.66 -7.13 -1.76
N THR A 64 1.42 -5.92 -1.27
CA THR A 64 0.08 -5.28 -1.33
C THR A 64 -0.48 -5.13 -2.73
N ASN A 65 0.38 -5.01 -3.75
CA ASN A 65 -0.05 -5.00 -5.16
C ASN A 65 -0.73 -6.31 -5.62
N SER A 66 -0.40 -7.47 -5.00
CA SER A 66 -1.02 -8.76 -5.33
C SER A 66 -2.44 -8.89 -4.81
N THR A 67 -2.84 -8.05 -3.85
CA THR A 67 -4.24 -7.97 -3.40
C THR A 67 -5.16 -7.55 -4.54
N GLY A 68 -4.65 -6.77 -5.49
CA GLY A 68 -5.43 -6.19 -6.59
C GLY A 68 -6.46 -5.17 -6.14
N LEU A 69 -6.36 -4.68 -4.90
CA LEU A 69 -7.26 -3.70 -4.32
C LEU A 69 -6.85 -2.29 -4.74
N VAL A 70 -7.79 -1.52 -5.25
CA VAL A 70 -7.58 -0.11 -5.59
C VAL A 70 -8.60 0.71 -4.83
N MET A 71 -8.10 1.62 -4.00
CA MET A 71 -8.91 2.50 -3.18
C MET A 71 -8.73 3.96 -3.60
N LYS A 72 -9.75 4.77 -3.37
CA LYS A 72 -9.67 6.24 -3.43
C LYS A 72 -9.95 6.82 -2.05
N GLU A 73 -9.58 8.08 -1.88
CA GLU A 73 -10.05 8.88 -0.76
C GLU A 73 -11.58 9.06 -0.86
N GLY A 74 -12.29 8.65 0.18
CA GLY A 74 -13.72 8.86 0.35
C GLY A 74 -14.00 9.95 1.37
N ASP A 75 -15.23 9.92 1.91
CA ASP A 75 -15.66 10.88 2.91
C ASP A 75 -14.83 10.76 4.20
N GLU A 76 -14.56 11.92 4.82
CA GLU A 76 -13.75 12.02 6.04
C GLU A 76 -12.33 11.42 5.91
N GLY A 77 -11.80 11.28 4.69
CA GLY A 77 -10.48 10.71 4.42
C GLY A 77 -10.44 9.17 4.42
N ARG A 78 -11.56 8.49 4.67
CA ARG A 78 -11.60 7.03 4.73
C ARG A 78 -11.38 6.40 3.35
N PRO A 79 -10.55 5.36 3.22
CA PRO A 79 -10.36 4.68 1.93
C PRO A 79 -11.62 3.96 1.46
N VAL A 80 -12.00 4.16 0.20
CA VAL A 80 -13.16 3.51 -0.44
C VAL A 80 -12.69 2.67 -1.62
N VAL A 81 -13.17 1.43 -1.71
CA VAL A 81 -12.84 0.51 -2.79
C VAL A 81 -13.42 1.02 -4.11
N THR A 82 -12.55 1.28 -5.09
CA THR A 82 -12.94 1.72 -6.44
C THR A 82 -12.89 0.61 -7.46
N MET A 83 -11.95 -0.31 -7.30
CA MET A 83 -11.76 -1.41 -8.23
C MET A 83 -11.09 -2.57 -7.51
N VAL A 84 -11.54 -3.78 -7.86
CA VAL A 84 -10.91 -5.03 -7.45
C VAL A 84 -10.43 -5.71 -8.73
N ARG A 85 -9.11 -5.86 -8.88
CA ARG A 85 -8.53 -6.48 -10.08
C ARG A 85 -8.90 -7.97 -10.12
N PRO A 86 -9.28 -8.51 -11.30
CA PRO A 86 -9.84 -9.87 -11.43
C PRO A 86 -8.84 -11.02 -11.15
N GLY A 87 -7.56 -10.71 -10.94
CA GLY A 87 -6.52 -11.66 -10.52
C GLY A 87 -5.92 -11.39 -9.13
N GLY A 88 -6.47 -10.44 -8.38
CA GLY A 88 -6.01 -10.13 -7.03
C GLY A 88 -6.66 -11.03 -5.97
N THR A 89 -5.99 -11.18 -4.83
CA THR A 89 -6.49 -11.98 -3.69
C THR A 89 -7.69 -11.35 -2.97
N ALA A 90 -7.96 -10.06 -3.21
CA ALA A 90 -9.14 -9.35 -2.71
C ALA A 90 -10.44 -9.71 -3.46
N LYS A 91 -10.33 -10.41 -4.59
CA LYS A 91 -11.48 -10.81 -5.41
C LYS A 91 -12.47 -11.63 -4.58
N ASN A 92 -13.75 -11.32 -4.76
CA ASN A 92 -14.90 -11.94 -4.06
C ASN A 92 -14.97 -11.69 -2.55
N LYS A 93 -13.98 -11.05 -1.93
CA LYS A 93 -13.99 -10.71 -0.50
C LYS A 93 -14.53 -9.29 -0.25
N VAL A 94 -14.18 -8.36 -1.13
CA VAL A 94 -14.62 -6.96 -1.12
C VAL A 94 -15.29 -6.60 -2.43
N LYS A 95 -16.17 -5.61 -2.38
CA LYS A 95 -16.91 -5.04 -3.50
C LYS A 95 -16.54 -3.58 -3.69
N VAL A 96 -16.75 -3.09 -4.92
CA VAL A 96 -16.64 -1.65 -5.21
C VAL A 96 -17.68 -0.90 -4.41
N GLY A 97 -17.27 0.17 -3.75
CA GLY A 97 -18.10 0.95 -2.83
C GLY A 97 -17.89 0.61 -1.35
N ASP A 98 -17.25 -0.52 -1.02
CA ASP A 98 -16.93 -0.85 0.37
C ASP A 98 -15.95 0.20 0.94
N VAL A 99 -16.19 0.65 2.17
CA VAL A 99 -15.40 1.65 2.90
C VAL A 99 -14.53 0.94 3.93
N CYS A 100 -13.24 1.25 3.99
CA CYS A 100 -12.36 0.74 5.03
C CYS A 100 -12.57 1.53 6.32
N LEU A 101 -12.99 0.83 7.38
CA LEU A 101 -13.15 1.40 8.71
C LEU A 101 -11.88 1.24 9.55
N ALA A 102 -11.19 0.12 9.41
CA ALA A 102 -9.90 -0.13 10.05
C ALA A 102 -9.05 -1.09 9.22
N THR A 103 -7.74 -1.00 9.39
CA THR A 103 -6.75 -1.87 8.73
C THR A 103 -5.70 -2.35 9.71
N SER A 104 -5.18 -3.54 9.48
CA SER A 104 -3.96 -4.00 10.13
C SER A 104 -2.76 -3.21 9.62
N PHE A 105 -1.72 -3.11 10.44
CA PHE A 105 -0.39 -2.67 10.05
C PHE A 105 0.65 -3.54 10.76
N THR A 106 1.84 -3.61 10.19
CA THR A 106 2.98 -4.31 10.80
C THR A 106 4.05 -3.29 11.15
N GLU A 107 4.42 -3.23 12.43
CA GLU A 107 5.52 -2.41 12.93
C GLU A 107 6.68 -3.28 13.40
N LEU A 108 7.90 -2.75 13.26
CA LEU A 108 9.08 -3.38 13.83
C LEU A 108 9.28 -2.83 15.24
N VAL A 109 8.99 -3.66 16.24
CA VAL A 109 9.18 -3.30 17.64
C VAL A 109 10.57 -3.75 18.08
N ASN A 110 11.32 -2.83 18.69
CA ASN A 110 12.63 -3.18 19.23
C ASN A 110 12.46 -4.17 20.38
N ASP A 111 12.99 -5.38 20.21
CA ASP A 111 12.97 -6.43 21.21
C ASP A 111 14.35 -6.50 21.89
N PRO A 112 14.48 -6.02 23.14
CA PRO A 112 15.77 -5.99 23.83
C PRO A 112 16.31 -7.38 24.16
N THR A 113 15.50 -8.43 24.05
CA THR A 113 15.89 -9.82 24.30
C THR A 113 16.30 -10.59 23.03
N ASN A 114 15.94 -10.09 21.84
CA ASN A 114 16.26 -10.74 20.58
C ASN A 114 17.64 -10.31 20.06
N THR A 115 18.67 -11.06 20.42
CA THR A 115 20.07 -10.82 19.96
C THR A 115 20.31 -11.16 18.48
N THR A 116 19.37 -11.84 17.84
CA THR A 116 19.46 -12.31 16.45
C THR A 116 18.93 -11.31 15.42
N MET A 117 17.90 -10.54 15.74
CA MET A 117 17.31 -9.53 14.83
C MET A 117 17.55 -8.12 15.35
N LYS A 118 18.68 -7.53 14.95
CA LYS A 118 19.09 -6.15 15.33
C LYS A 118 18.13 -5.05 14.86
N TRP A 119 17.13 -5.40 14.05
CA TRP A 119 16.17 -4.49 13.42
C TRP A 119 14.76 -4.57 14.04
N GLY A 120 14.55 -5.40 15.08
CA GLY A 120 13.28 -5.55 15.78
C GLY A 120 12.47 -6.79 15.39
N THR A 121 11.44 -7.10 16.17
CA THR A 121 10.49 -8.18 15.91
C THR A 121 9.23 -7.57 15.28
N PRO A 122 8.73 -8.09 14.14
CA PRO A 122 7.50 -7.60 13.54
C PRO A 122 6.30 -7.91 14.46
N GLN A 123 5.52 -6.88 14.78
CA GLN A 123 4.26 -7.01 15.49
C GLN A 123 3.13 -6.42 14.66
N THR A 124 2.01 -7.14 14.61
CA THR A 124 0.79 -6.64 13.98
C THR A 124 0.03 -5.76 14.98
N GLY A 125 -0.45 -4.63 14.51
CA GLY A 125 -1.37 -3.75 15.23
C GLY A 125 -2.54 -3.38 14.34
N TRP A 126 -3.54 -2.71 14.92
CA TRP A 126 -4.65 -2.17 14.17
C TRP A 126 -4.65 -0.65 14.12
N PHE A 127 -5.01 -0.13 12.95
CA PHE A 127 -5.15 1.27 12.61
C PHE A 127 -6.62 1.57 12.34
N ASP A 128 -7.22 2.43 13.16
CA ASP A 128 -8.55 2.98 12.89
C ASP A 128 -8.42 4.12 11.88
N THR A 129 -9.29 4.11 10.87
CA THR A 129 -9.26 5.13 9.80
C THR A 129 -10.10 6.37 10.13
N GLU A 130 -10.83 6.36 11.25
CA GLU A 130 -11.65 7.50 11.66
C GLU A 130 -10.82 8.74 11.99
N GLY A 131 -11.09 9.85 11.30
CA GLY A 131 -10.40 11.12 11.54
C GLY A 131 -8.95 11.14 11.04
N GLU A 132 -8.52 10.09 10.36
CA GLU A 132 -7.18 9.94 9.82
C GLU A 132 -7.14 10.25 8.32
N SER A 133 -5.97 10.66 7.83
CA SER A 133 -5.80 10.93 6.40
C SER A 133 -5.79 9.64 5.57
N TYR A 134 -6.33 9.71 4.35
CA TYR A 134 -6.26 8.62 3.38
C TYR A 134 -4.82 8.10 3.20
N ALA A 135 -3.84 9.00 3.14
CA ALA A 135 -2.44 8.63 2.97
C ALA A 135 -1.90 7.80 4.14
N ALA A 136 -2.31 8.11 5.39
CA ALA A 136 -1.93 7.33 6.57
C ALA A 136 -2.54 5.93 6.52
N ALA A 137 -3.82 5.82 6.16
CA ALA A 137 -4.51 4.54 6.02
C ALA A 137 -3.87 3.64 4.95
N ILE A 138 -3.55 4.19 3.77
CA ILE A 138 -2.86 3.42 2.72
C ILE A 138 -1.45 3.04 3.15
N CYS A 139 -0.73 3.94 3.83
CA CYS A 139 0.59 3.62 4.36
C CYS A 139 0.54 2.47 5.36
N ALA A 140 -0.45 2.45 6.27
CA ALA A 140 -0.68 1.37 7.21
C ALA A 140 -0.92 0.03 6.47
N MET A 141 -1.78 0.03 5.45
CA MET A 141 -2.02 -1.16 4.62
C MET A 141 -0.75 -1.69 3.97
N GLU A 142 0.11 -0.81 3.44
CA GLU A 142 1.36 -1.14 2.74
C GLU A 142 2.44 -1.77 3.63
N THR A 143 2.34 -1.65 4.96
CA THR A 143 3.30 -2.29 5.88
C THR A 143 3.11 -3.80 6.02
N ASN A 144 1.93 -4.33 5.68
CA ASN A 144 1.63 -5.75 5.83
C ASN A 144 2.31 -6.59 4.75
N SER A 145 2.91 -7.72 5.16
CA SER A 145 3.70 -8.59 4.28
C SER A 145 3.17 -10.02 4.13
N THR A 146 2.19 -10.42 4.95
CA THR A 146 1.62 -11.78 4.94
C THR A 146 0.12 -11.75 4.73
N SER A 147 -0.59 -11.06 5.62
CA SER A 147 -2.03 -10.87 5.57
C SER A 147 -2.35 -9.40 5.82
N LEU A 148 -3.35 -8.90 5.09
CA LEU A 148 -3.97 -7.61 5.28
C LEU A 148 -5.37 -7.85 5.84
N ASP A 149 -5.53 -7.55 7.12
CA ASP A 149 -6.81 -7.67 7.81
C ASP A 149 -7.47 -6.30 7.85
N MET A 150 -8.75 -6.24 7.52
CA MET A 150 -9.50 -4.98 7.46
C MET A 150 -10.90 -5.17 8.01
N ILE A 151 -11.42 -4.11 8.62
CA ILE A 151 -12.84 -3.96 8.93
C ILE A 151 -13.42 -3.05 7.86
N MET A 152 -14.46 -3.53 7.18
CA MET A 152 -15.07 -2.88 6.04
C MET A 152 -16.53 -2.57 6.34
N PHE A 153 -17.03 -1.49 5.76
CA PHE A 153 -18.44 -1.13 5.73
C PHE A 153 -18.95 -1.20 4.29
N ARG A 154 -20.04 -1.92 4.07
CA ARG A 154 -20.74 -1.98 2.79
C ARG A 154 -21.98 -1.09 2.87
N PRO A 155 -21.98 0.08 2.22
CA PRO A 155 -23.23 0.80 2.01
C PRO A 155 -24.17 -0.07 1.15
N GLU A 156 -25.42 -0.19 1.58
CA GLU A 156 -26.47 -0.91 0.84
C GLU A 156 -26.85 -0.21 -0.47
#